data_AF-A0A4D8PYE8-F1
#
_entry.id   AF-A0A4D8PYE8-F1
#
_cell.length_a   1.000
_cell.length_b   1.000
_cell.length_c   1.000
_cell.angle_alpha   90.00
_cell.angle_beta   90.00
_cell.angle_gamma   90.00
#
_symmetry.space_group_name_H-M   'P 1'
#
loop_
_entity.id
_entity.type
_entity.pdbx_description
1 polymer ?
#
loop_
_entity_poly.entity_id
_entity_poly.type
_entity_poly.pdbx_seq_one_letter_code
_entity_poly.pdbx_strand_id
1 'polypeptide(L)'
;MSYAFNIIERLGGTRKVARMLGAAASTVQSWKECGEIPAPRQRELLRIAKREALPLQAEDFFKDDEEDPQSGDVGATGQKDPT
;
A
#
# COMPACT_ATOMS: atom_id res chain seq x y z
N MET A 1 -4.17 -1.15 -11.60
CA MET A 1 -4.47 -2.03 -10.44
C MET A 1 -3.66 -1.51 -9.27
N SER A 2 -4.24 -1.37 -8.09
CA SER A 2 -3.60 -0.75 -6.92
C SER A 2 -2.68 -1.70 -6.15
N TYR A 3 -1.78 -1.15 -5.33
CA TYR A 3 -0.93 -1.94 -4.43
C TYR A 3 -1.76 -2.82 -3.49
N ALA A 4 -2.88 -2.31 -2.97
CA ALA A 4 -3.76 -3.06 -2.07
C ALA A 4 -4.31 -4.33 -2.74
N PHE A 5 -4.70 -4.23 -4.02
CA PHE A 5 -5.12 -5.39 -4.80
C PHE A 5 -4.02 -6.45 -4.86
N ASN A 6 -2.81 -6.05 -5.24
CA ASN A 6 -1.67 -6.97 -5.40
C ASN A 6 -1.30 -7.66 -4.09
N ILE A 7 -1.25 -6.91 -2.99
CA ILE A 7 -0.97 -7.46 -1.65
C ILE A 7 -2.04 -8.48 -1.25
N ILE A 8 -3.32 -8.12 -1.38
CA ILE A 8 -4.43 -8.99 -0.96
C ILE A 8 -4.44 -10.28 -1.77
N GLU A 9 -4.21 -10.21 -3.09
CA GLU A 9 -4.13 -11.40 -3.94
C GLU A 9 -2.93 -12.28 -3.57
N ARG A 10 -1.74 -11.68 -3.37
CA ARG A 10 -0.53 -12.42 -2.99
C ARG A 10 -0.66 -13.14 -1.64
N LEU A 11 -1.44 -12.57 -0.72
CA LEU A 11 -1.74 -13.21 0.57
C LEU A 11 -2.76 -14.35 0.48
N GLY A 12 -3.36 -14.55 -0.70
CA GLY A 12 -4.35 -15.59 -0.98
C GLY A 12 -5.80 -15.10 -0.97
N GLY A 13 -6.00 -13.81 -1.25
CA GLY A 13 -7.29 -13.19 -1.51
C GLY A 13 -8.04 -12.69 -0.27
N THR A 14 -9.12 -11.97 -0.53
CA THR A 14 -9.94 -11.25 0.47
C THR A 14 -10.32 -12.10 1.68
N ARG A 15 -10.81 -13.33 1.46
CA ARG A 15 -11.28 -14.21 2.56
C ARG A 15 -10.14 -14.71 3.45
N LYS A 16 -8.95 -14.93 2.88
CA LYS A 16 -7.80 -15.38 3.68
C LYS A 16 -7.28 -14.22 4.52
N VAL A 17 -7.12 -13.04 3.93
CA VAL A 17 -6.72 -11.81 4.62
C VAL A 17 -7.71 -11.43 5.73
N ALA A 18 -9.01 -11.52 5.46
CA ALA A 18 -10.05 -11.25 6.45
C ALA A 18 -9.94 -12.17 7.69
N ARG A 19 -9.72 -13.48 7.46
CA ARG A 19 -9.51 -14.45 8.54
C ARG A 19 -8.24 -14.19 9.33
N MET A 20 -7.13 -13.85 8.66
CA MET A 20 -5.87 -13.51 9.31
C MET A 20 -6.00 -12.30 10.24
N LEU A 21 -6.75 -11.28 9.79
CA LEU A 21 -6.93 -10.03 10.52
C LEU A 21 -8.11 -10.03 11.51
N GLY A 22 -8.91 -11.10 11.56
CA GLY A 22 -10.17 -11.12 12.30
C GLY A 22 -11.14 -10.01 11.86
N ALA A 23 -11.14 -9.65 10.58
CA ALA A 23 -11.93 -8.57 10.00
C ALA A 23 -13.06 -9.11 9.11
N ALA A 24 -14.06 -8.29 8.82
CA ALA A 24 -15.10 -8.63 7.85
C ALA A 24 -14.51 -8.67 6.42
N ALA A 25 -14.92 -9.67 5.63
CA ALA A 25 -14.48 -9.81 4.25
C ALA A 25 -14.89 -8.61 3.37
N SER A 26 -16.04 -8.00 3.64
CA SER A 26 -16.50 -6.78 2.96
C SER A 26 -15.58 -5.58 3.21
N THR A 27 -14.99 -5.46 4.41
CA THR A 27 -14.02 -4.41 4.72
C THR A 27 -12.73 -4.60 3.91
N VAL A 28 -12.23 -5.82 3.83
CA VAL A 28 -11.04 -6.13 3.02
C VAL A 28 -11.33 -5.94 1.53
N GLN A 29 -12.54 -6.27 1.08
CA GLN A 29 -12.99 -6.00 -0.29
C GLN A 29 -13.01 -4.49 -0.58
N SER A 30 -13.54 -3.68 0.34
CA SER A 30 -13.52 -2.22 0.19
C SER A 30 -12.09 -1.67 0.08
N TRP A 31 -11.11 -2.19 0.84
CA TRP A 31 -9.69 -1.79 0.67
C TRP A 31 -9.14 -2.15 -0.70
N LYS A 32 -9.52 -3.32 -1.22
CA LYS A 32 -9.14 -3.80 -2.55
C LYS A 32 -9.71 -2.90 -3.65
N GLU A 33 -10.96 -2.47 -3.50
CA GLU A 33 -11.67 -1.59 -4.43
C GLU A 33 -11.17 -0.15 -4.37
N CYS A 34 -11.01 0.40 -3.16
CA CYS A 34 -10.44 1.74 -2.94
C CYS A 34 -8.95 1.80 -3.28
N GLY A 35 -8.26 0.66 -3.26
CA GLY A 35 -6.84 0.57 -3.53
C GLY A 35 -5.94 0.96 -2.38
N GLU A 36 -6.49 1.07 -1.17
CA GLU A 36 -5.77 1.52 0.02
C GLU A 36 -6.00 0.56 1.20
N ILE A 37 -4.92 0.17 1.88
CA ILE A 37 -4.99 -0.59 3.14
C ILE A 37 -4.67 0.39 4.28
N PRO A 38 -5.53 0.58 5.28
CA PRO A 38 -5.26 1.52 6.39
C PRO A 38 -3.97 1.18 7.15
N ALA A 39 -3.18 2.20 7.51
CA ALA A 39 -1.88 2.02 8.17
C ALA A 39 -1.88 1.10 9.43
N PRO A 40 -2.90 1.15 10.33
CA PRO A 40 -2.97 0.20 11.45
C PRO A 40 -3.08 -1.26 10.98
N ARG A 41 -3.75 -1.49 9.85
CA ARG A 41 -3.95 -2.82 9.25
C ARG A 41 -2.73 -3.28 8.48
N GLN A 42 -2.00 -2.38 7.82
CA GLN A 42 -0.69 -2.69 7.22
C GLN A 42 0.28 -3.22 8.29
N ARG A 43 0.37 -2.55 9.45
CA ARG A 43 1.21 -2.97 10.59
C ARG A 43 0.82 -4.34 11.15
N GLU A 44 -0.47 -4.64 11.18
CA GLU A 44 -0.97 -5.95 11.62
C GLU A 44 -0.64 -7.04 10.59
N LEU A 45 -0.85 -6.76 9.30
CA LEU A 45 -0.49 -7.68 8.21
C LEU A 45 1.00 -8.03 8.22
N LEU A 46 1.88 -7.06 8.42
CA LEU A 46 3.32 -7.30 8.53
C LEU A 46 3.67 -8.18 9.73
N ARG A 47 3.03 -7.96 10.89
CA ARG A 47 3.24 -8.79 12.08
C ARG A 47 2.79 -10.23 11.85
N ILE A 48 1.63 -10.42 11.23
CA ILE A 48 1.11 -11.75 10.90
C ILE A 48 1.98 -12.42 9.85
N ALA A 49 2.37 -11.70 8.79
CA ALA A 49 3.22 -12.22 7.74
C ALA A 49 4.57 -12.71 8.27
N LYS A 50 5.18 -11.94 9.18
CA LYS A 50 6.43 -12.35 9.86
C LYS A 50 6.23 -13.62 10.69
N ARG A 51 5.10 -13.74 11.41
CA ARG A 51 4.78 -14.91 12.23
C ARG A 51 4.52 -16.17 11.40
N GLU A 52 3.88 -16.00 10.24
CA GLU A 52 3.45 -17.09 9.36
C GLU A 52 4.42 -17.34 8.19
N ALA A 53 5.60 -16.69 8.20
CA ALA A 53 6.62 -16.75 7.15
C ALA A 53 6.07 -16.46 5.74
N LEU A 54 5.13 -15.51 5.64
CA LEU A 54 4.58 -15.07 4.36
C LEU A 54 5.52 -14.07 3.67
N PRO A 55 5.63 -14.09 2.33
CA PRO A 55 6.50 -13.21 1.56
C PRO A 55 5.87 -11.82 1.39
N LEU A 56 5.63 -11.12 2.50
CA LEU A 56 5.14 -9.74 2.55
C LEU A 56 6.13 -8.89 3.34
N GLN A 57 6.61 -7.81 2.73
CA GLN A 57 7.54 -6.87 3.33
C GLN A 57 6.94 -5.46 3.39
N ALA A 58 7.59 -4.56 4.13
CA ALA A 58 7.09 -3.19 4.29
C ALA A 58 7.07 -2.44 2.94
N GLU A 59 8.07 -2.70 2.10
CA GLU A 59 8.26 -2.10 0.79
C GLU A 59 7.12 -2.43 -0.18
N ASP A 60 6.38 -3.52 0.04
CA ASP A 60 5.22 -3.88 -0.78
C ASP A 60 4.07 -2.86 -0.64
N PHE A 61 4.01 -2.11 0.48
CA PHE A 61 2.99 -1.08 0.73
C PHE A 61 3.32 0.29 0.14
N PHE A 62 4.57 0.49 -0.30
CA PHE A 62 5.09 1.76 -0.82
C PHE A 62 5.42 1.68 -2.31
N LYS A 63 4.93 0.66 -3.03
CA LYS A 63 5.10 0.63 -4.48
C LYS A 63 4.25 1.72 -5.11
N ASP A 64 4.93 2.85 -5.27
CA ASP A 64 4.58 3.96 -6.11
C ASP A 64 4.35 3.46 -7.55
N ASP A 65 3.39 4.09 -8.20
CA ASP A 65 3.19 4.04 -9.64
C ASP A 65 4.43 4.60 -10.37
N GLU A 66 5.57 3.90 -10.37
CA GLU A 66 6.70 4.28 -11.22
C GLU A 66 6.51 3.71 -12.63
N GLU A 67 5.74 4.46 -13.42
CA GLU A 67 6.06 4.88 -14.79
C GLU A 67 5.41 6.27 -15.00
N ASP A 68 5.97 7.33 -14.42
CA ASP A 68 5.90 8.68 -15.02
C ASP A 68 7.31 9.24 -15.21
N PRO A 69 7.94 9.02 -16.37
CA PRO A 69 9.27 9.56 -16.67
C PRO A 69 9.29 11.07 -16.97
N GLN A 70 8.26 11.87 -16.61
CA GLN A 70 8.25 13.33 -16.82
C GLN A 70 8.19 14.17 -15.53
N SER A 71 9.08 13.92 -14.56
CA SER A 71 9.55 15.00 -13.68
C SER A 71 10.92 15.47 -14.13
N GLY A 72 10.90 16.27 -15.20
CA GLY A 72 12.00 17.13 -15.56
C GLY A 72 12.20 18.17 -14.47
N ASP A 73 13.38 18.15 -13.89
CA ASP A 73 14.10 19.30 -13.36
C ASP A 73 13.72 20.61 -14.08
N VAL A 74 13.19 21.57 -13.32
CA VAL A 74 13.63 22.96 -13.45
C VAL A 74 13.80 23.54 -12.05
N GLY A 75 15.03 23.41 -11.53
CA GLY A 75 15.53 24.34 -10.54
C GLY A 75 15.41 25.78 -11.05
N ALA A 76 14.57 26.59 -10.41
CA ALA A 76 14.62 28.04 -10.50
C ALA A 76 14.82 28.60 -9.09
N THR A 77 16.09 28.74 -8.73
CA THR A 77 16.54 29.62 -7.66
C THR A 77 16.22 31.07 -8.05
N GLY A 78 15.66 31.87 -7.14
CA GLY A 78 15.37 33.27 -7.45
C GLY A 78 14.54 34.03 -6.42
N GLN A 79 15.07 34.16 -5.21
CA GLN A 79 14.75 35.24 -4.27
C GLN A 79 14.67 36.61 -4.97
N LYS A 80 13.55 37.35 -4.85
CA LYS A 80 13.45 38.83 -4.60
C LYS A 80 12.02 39.24 -4.20
N ASP A 81 11.79 39.49 -2.92
CA ASP A 81 11.05 40.67 -2.44
C ASP A 81 12.13 41.67 -1.97
N PRO A 82 11.96 43.01 -1.93
CA PRO A 82 10.70 43.78 -1.84
C PRO A 82 10.66 45.10 -2.67
N THR A 83 9.54 45.81 -2.64
CA THR A 83 9.47 47.29 -2.65
C THR A 83 8.28 47.74 -1.81
#